data_AF-U7NKB3-F1
#
_entry.id   AF-U7NKB3-F1
#
_cell.length_a   1.000
_cell.length_b   1.000
_cell.length_c   1.000
_cell.angle_alpha   90.00
_cell.angle_beta   90.00
_cell.angle_gamma   90.00
#
_symmetry.space_group_name_H-M   'P 1'
#
loop_
_entity.id
_entity.type
_entity.pdbx_description
1 polymer ?
#
loop_
_entity_poly.entity_id
_entity_poly.type
_entity_poly.pdbx_seq_one_letter_code
_entity_poly.pdbx_strand_id
1 'polypeptide(L)'
;MKFYKLLALLLVVSFSQASLAQSFGGFDSYGEGTKSLLTTVVKQLGVSDPDNSVKVKVFDTIDVALEGNWYSYWVGMNDLASSKYQDGAEKGFVQVMLPTNDSGIWILTFNKAKDIPQIIVSMAQIRHGSQDGALSVYNEKKNDTENYELKNESDKFAFIQEKGKVAFSILNVGTGTGSVVYFNQFAVDL
;
A
#
# COMPACT_ATOMS: atom_id res chain seq x y z
N MET A 1 23.19 1.80 36.71
CA MET A 1 22.20 1.44 35.67
C MET A 1 22.47 2.29 34.44
N LYS A 2 22.77 1.66 33.31
CA LYS A 2 23.12 2.35 32.06
C LYS A 2 21.84 2.88 31.40
N PHE A 3 21.79 4.18 31.17
CA PHE A 3 20.76 4.83 30.36
C PHE A 3 20.90 4.35 28.91
N TYR A 4 19.98 3.50 28.44
CA TYR A 4 19.82 3.27 27.01
C TYR A 4 19.16 4.51 26.42
N LYS A 5 19.94 5.32 25.70
CA LYS A 5 19.42 6.37 24.83
C LYS A 5 18.58 5.69 23.76
N LEU A 6 17.26 5.77 23.91
CA LEU A 6 16.28 5.36 22.92
C LEU A 6 16.42 6.30 21.71
N LEU A 7 17.14 5.85 20.68
CA LEU A 7 17.22 6.57 19.42
C LEU A 7 15.95 6.25 18.63
N ALA A 8 14.87 7.00 18.88
CA ALA A 8 13.71 7.00 18.01
C ALA A 8 14.12 7.62 16.68
N LEU A 9 14.31 6.78 15.65
CA LEU A 9 14.57 7.25 14.29
C LEU A 9 13.24 7.71 13.67
N LEU A 10 12.79 8.90 14.06
CA LEU A 10 11.68 9.62 13.42
C LEU A 10 12.16 10.17 12.07
N LEU A 11 12.11 9.36 11.02
CA LEU A 11 12.30 9.84 9.65
C LEU A 11 10.96 10.37 9.13
N VAL A 12 10.69 11.62 9.47
CA VAL A 12 9.66 12.46 8.85
C VAL A 12 10.21 12.89 7.50
N VAL A 13 9.57 12.49 6.40
CA VAL A 13 9.99 12.97 5.08
C VAL A 13 8.78 13.34 4.23
N SER A 14 8.80 14.58 3.75
CA SER A 14 7.81 15.17 2.84
C SER A 14 8.52 15.55 1.55
N PHE A 15 8.06 15.11 0.38
CA PHE A 15 8.66 15.48 -0.90
C PHE A 15 7.62 15.85 -1.95
N SER A 16 7.94 16.88 -2.74
CA SER A 16 7.27 17.22 -4.00
C SER A 16 7.97 16.57 -5.20
N GLN A 17 7.18 16.16 -6.18
CA GLN A 17 7.55 15.25 -7.27
C GLN A 17 8.77 15.65 -8.13
N ALA A 18 9.56 14.64 -8.49
CA ALA A 18 10.28 14.58 -9.76
C ALA A 18 9.68 13.43 -10.58
N SER A 19 8.51 13.65 -11.16
CA SER A 19 8.02 12.83 -12.27
C SER A 19 8.76 13.29 -13.54
N LEU A 20 9.12 12.34 -14.42
CA LEU A 20 9.61 12.48 -15.81
C LEU A 20 11.01 11.90 -16.18
N ALA A 21 11.71 11.13 -15.34
CA ALA A 21 12.97 10.46 -15.75
C ALA A 21 12.97 8.91 -15.71
N GLN A 22 11.85 8.28 -15.38
CA GLN A 22 11.85 6.91 -14.83
C GLN A 22 11.90 5.76 -15.84
N SER A 23 11.75 5.99 -17.15
CA SER A 23 11.74 4.90 -18.13
C SER A 23 13.12 4.30 -18.46
N PHE A 24 14.24 4.97 -18.15
CA PHE A 24 15.60 4.51 -18.51
C PHE A 24 16.62 4.53 -17.37
N GLY A 25 16.29 5.14 -16.23
CA GLY A 25 17.28 5.39 -15.17
C GLY A 25 17.28 4.39 -14.00
N GLY A 26 16.38 3.39 -14.00
CA GLY A 26 16.27 2.40 -12.93
C GLY A 26 16.03 3.01 -11.54
N PHE A 27 16.30 2.24 -10.49
CA PHE A 27 16.10 2.64 -9.10
C PHE A 27 16.79 3.97 -8.73
N ASP A 28 17.97 4.25 -9.29
CA ASP A 28 18.75 5.43 -8.95
C ASP A 28 18.08 6.74 -9.41
N SER A 29 17.25 6.67 -10.45
CA SER A 29 16.49 7.80 -10.98
C SER A 29 15.30 8.21 -10.10
N TYR A 30 14.93 7.39 -9.12
CA TYR A 30 13.79 7.68 -8.26
C TYR A 30 14.11 8.80 -7.26
N GLY A 31 13.08 9.56 -6.88
CA GLY A 31 13.20 10.57 -5.82
C GLY A 31 13.66 9.96 -4.49
N GLU A 32 14.33 10.74 -3.65
CA GLU A 32 14.92 10.25 -2.38
C GLU A 32 13.89 9.57 -1.47
N GLY A 33 12.67 10.11 -1.38
CA GLY A 33 11.57 9.52 -0.62
C GLY A 33 11.21 8.12 -1.12
N THR A 34 11.02 7.97 -2.43
CA THR A 34 10.74 6.68 -3.08
C THR A 34 11.90 5.70 -2.87
N LYS A 35 13.15 6.15 -3.04
CA LYS A 35 14.33 5.30 -2.78
C LYS A 35 14.40 4.82 -1.34
N SER A 36 14.16 5.72 -0.39
CA SER A 36 14.14 5.41 1.05
C SER A 36 13.02 4.41 1.40
N LEU A 37 11.83 4.62 0.85
CA LEU A 37 10.67 3.74 1.00
C LEU A 37 10.99 2.33 0.51
N LEU A 38 11.36 2.18 -0.77
CA LEU A 38 11.62 0.87 -1.37
C LEU A 38 12.79 0.14 -0.70
N THR A 39 13.84 0.86 -0.33
CA THR A 39 14.97 0.30 0.43
C THR A 39 14.51 -0.25 1.78
N THR A 40 13.65 0.49 2.48
CA THR A 40 13.10 0.07 3.77
C THR A 40 12.22 -1.16 3.61
N VAL A 41 11.32 -1.17 2.63
CA VAL A 41 10.45 -2.32 2.34
C VAL A 41 11.28 -3.58 2.09
N VAL A 42 12.21 -3.56 1.14
CA VAL A 42 13.04 -4.73 0.80
C VAL A 42 13.89 -5.20 1.99
N LYS A 43 14.43 -4.27 2.78
CA LYS A 43 15.18 -4.58 4.00
C LYS A 43 14.31 -5.27 5.06
N GLN A 44 13.10 -4.76 5.32
CA GLN A 44 12.15 -5.34 6.29
C GLN A 44 11.60 -6.68 5.84
N LEU A 45 11.52 -6.91 4.53
CA LEU A 45 11.17 -8.22 3.97
C LEU A 45 12.34 -9.21 4.01
N GLY A 46 13.54 -8.77 4.37
CA GLY A 46 14.72 -9.64 4.43
C GLY A 46 15.22 -10.12 3.08
N VAL A 47 14.92 -9.38 2.02
CA VAL A 47 15.29 -9.74 0.65
C VAL A 47 16.65 -9.16 0.31
N SER A 48 17.52 -9.97 -0.30
CA SER A 48 18.78 -9.50 -0.88
C SER A 48 18.49 -8.93 -2.27
N ASP A 49 18.87 -7.68 -2.50
CA ASP A 49 18.58 -6.97 -3.75
C ASP A 49 19.78 -6.08 -4.18
N PRO A 50 20.91 -6.69 -4.55
CA PRO A 50 22.15 -5.98 -4.86
C PRO A 50 22.11 -5.21 -6.18
N ASP A 51 21.24 -5.60 -7.12
CA ASP A 51 21.09 -4.98 -8.45
C ASP A 51 19.86 -4.06 -8.54
N ASN A 52 19.13 -3.88 -7.43
CA ASN A 52 17.90 -3.09 -7.33
C ASN A 52 16.70 -3.62 -8.13
N SER A 53 16.78 -4.83 -8.70
CA SER A 53 15.71 -5.42 -9.50
C SER A 53 14.43 -5.62 -8.69
N VAL A 54 14.53 -6.05 -7.43
CA VAL A 54 13.36 -6.23 -6.57
C VAL A 54 12.73 -4.88 -6.22
N LYS A 55 13.52 -3.86 -5.89
CA LYS A 55 13.02 -2.51 -5.63
C LYS A 55 12.27 -1.93 -6.83
N VAL A 56 12.74 -2.18 -8.06
CA VAL A 56 12.04 -1.76 -9.28
C VAL A 56 10.72 -2.50 -9.43
N LYS A 57 10.69 -3.84 -9.31
CA LYS A 57 9.44 -4.60 -9.39
C LYS A 57 8.41 -4.18 -8.34
N VAL A 58 8.87 -3.91 -7.12
CA VAL A 58 8.01 -3.40 -6.02
C VAL A 58 7.46 -2.03 -6.39
N PHE A 59 8.28 -1.13 -6.94
CA PHE A 59 7.83 0.19 -7.42
C PHE A 59 6.75 0.04 -8.50
N ASP A 60 6.99 -0.75 -9.53
CA ASP A 60 6.06 -0.95 -10.65
C ASP A 60 4.70 -1.53 -10.19
N THR A 61 4.68 -2.19 -9.03
CA THR A 61 3.45 -2.70 -8.43
C THR A 61 2.66 -1.63 -7.67
N ILE A 62 3.34 -0.62 -7.11
CA ILE A 62 2.75 0.37 -6.19
C ILE A 62 2.81 1.81 -6.69
N ASP A 63 3.30 2.05 -7.91
CA ASP A 63 3.61 3.36 -8.47
C ASP A 63 2.43 4.33 -8.40
N VAL A 64 1.21 3.83 -8.67
CA VAL A 64 -0.05 4.57 -8.55
C VAL A 64 -0.29 5.15 -7.15
N ALA A 65 0.21 4.50 -6.10
CA ALA A 65 0.11 4.99 -4.72
C ALA A 65 1.17 6.05 -4.38
N LEU A 66 2.18 6.21 -5.24
CA LEU A 66 3.29 7.15 -5.09
C LEU A 66 3.18 8.36 -6.03
N GLU A 67 2.08 8.45 -6.79
CA GLU A 67 1.69 9.65 -7.50
C GLU A 67 1.28 10.77 -6.53
N GLY A 68 1.37 12.01 -7.01
CA GLY A 68 1.17 13.22 -6.23
C GLY A 68 2.22 13.49 -5.15
N ASN A 69 1.82 14.33 -4.19
CA ASN A 69 2.54 14.50 -2.93
C ASN A 69 1.96 13.52 -1.91
N TRP A 70 2.85 12.76 -1.28
CA TRP A 70 2.49 11.77 -0.28
C TRP A 70 3.40 11.88 0.93
N TYR A 71 2.88 11.41 2.06
CA TYR A 71 3.66 11.19 3.27
C TYR A 71 3.59 9.72 3.63
N SER A 72 4.69 9.11 4.06
CA SER A 72 4.67 7.72 4.51
C SER A 72 4.73 7.63 6.03
N TYR A 73 3.76 6.96 6.63
CA TYR A 73 3.86 6.43 7.98
C TYR A 73 4.07 4.92 7.93
N TRP A 74 5.02 4.44 8.71
CA TRP A 74 5.42 3.05 8.73
C TRP A 74 4.83 2.40 9.97
N VAL A 75 4.19 1.26 9.78
CA VAL A 75 3.84 0.35 10.87
C VAL A 75 4.67 -0.91 10.65
N GLY A 76 5.81 -0.95 11.35
CA GLY A 76 6.74 -2.06 11.32
C GLY A 76 6.66 -2.88 12.60
N MET A 77 7.43 -3.96 12.65
CA MET A 77 7.52 -4.80 13.85
C MET A 77 8.09 -4.06 15.07
N ASN A 78 8.79 -2.94 14.86
CA ASN A 78 9.27 -2.08 15.94
C ASN A 78 8.15 -1.31 16.66
N ASP A 79 7.03 -1.02 16.00
CA ASP A 79 5.86 -0.41 16.65
C ASP A 79 5.14 -1.40 17.59
N LEU A 80 5.35 -2.71 17.34
CA LEU A 80 4.93 -3.82 18.21
C LEU A 80 5.87 -4.02 19.41
N ALA A 81 6.93 -3.21 19.57
CA ALA A 81 7.74 -3.23 20.80
C ALA A 81 6.89 -2.92 22.06
N SER A 82 5.76 -2.22 21.88
CA SER A 82 4.75 -2.00 22.92
C SER A 82 3.95 -3.26 23.31
N SER A 83 3.94 -4.31 22.48
CA SER A 83 3.12 -5.52 22.63
C SER A 83 3.90 -6.77 23.03
N LYS A 84 5.06 -6.63 23.68
CA LYS A 84 5.99 -7.72 24.08
C LYS A 84 6.71 -8.42 22.92
N TYR A 85 6.59 -7.90 21.69
CA TYR A 85 7.36 -8.37 20.54
C TYR A 85 8.84 -7.98 20.75
N GLN A 86 9.76 -8.95 20.73
CA GLN A 86 11.15 -8.72 21.13
C GLN A 86 12.07 -8.55 19.91
N ASP A 87 12.95 -7.55 20.04
CA ASP A 87 14.13 -7.22 19.24
C ASP A 87 13.97 -6.66 17.82
N GLY A 88 12.82 -6.85 17.16
CA GLY A 88 12.58 -6.26 15.83
C GLY A 88 13.51 -6.79 14.74
N ALA A 89 14.16 -7.94 14.97
CA ALA A 89 14.99 -8.64 13.98
C ALA A 89 14.15 -9.50 13.03
N GLU A 90 12.89 -9.76 13.37
CA GLU A 90 11.97 -10.50 12.53
C GLU A 90 11.66 -9.72 11.25
N LYS A 91 11.68 -10.47 10.15
CA LYS A 91 11.55 -9.97 8.78
C LYS A 91 10.37 -10.64 8.11
N GLY A 92 9.87 -10.01 7.06
CA GLY A 92 8.83 -10.57 6.20
C GLY A 92 7.47 -9.91 6.35
N PHE A 93 7.35 -8.83 7.13
CA PHE A 93 6.15 -8.00 7.19
C PHE A 93 6.51 -6.52 7.23
N VAL A 94 5.81 -5.71 6.45
CA VAL A 94 5.78 -4.26 6.63
C VAL A 94 4.46 -3.69 6.12
N GLN A 95 3.88 -2.75 6.87
CA GLN A 95 2.75 -1.96 6.42
C GLN A 95 3.15 -0.48 6.32
N VAL A 96 2.69 0.16 5.24
CA VAL A 96 2.95 1.56 4.94
C VAL A 96 1.61 2.25 4.70
N MET A 97 1.37 3.34 5.41
CA MET A 97 0.24 4.22 5.19
C MET A 97 0.74 5.45 4.42
N LEU A 98 0.10 5.74 3.28
CA LEU A 98 0.41 6.86 2.41
C LEU A 98 -0.80 7.77 2.26
N PRO A 99 -1.04 8.72 3.20
CA PRO A 99 -1.93 9.83 2.94
C PRO A 99 -1.41 10.65 1.76
N THR A 100 -2.32 10.96 0.84
CA THR A 100 -2.10 11.81 -0.34
C THR A 100 -3.06 12.98 -0.30
N ASN A 101 -2.72 14.08 -0.98
CA ASN A 101 -3.60 15.25 -1.03
C ASN A 101 -4.89 14.99 -1.82
N ASP A 102 -4.81 14.24 -2.93
CA ASP A 102 -5.89 14.16 -3.91
C ASP A 102 -6.51 12.76 -4.06
N SER A 103 -5.81 11.71 -3.65
CA SER A 103 -6.21 10.32 -3.91
C SER A 103 -6.69 9.57 -2.66
N GLY A 104 -6.77 10.25 -1.51
CA GLY A 104 -7.13 9.65 -0.23
C GLY A 104 -5.93 9.02 0.48
N ILE A 105 -6.18 7.93 1.20
CA ILE A 105 -5.14 7.22 1.95
C ILE A 105 -4.90 5.86 1.30
N TRP A 106 -3.65 5.58 0.96
CA TRP A 106 -3.23 4.22 0.61
C TRP A 106 -2.69 3.49 1.83
N ILE A 107 -2.99 2.20 1.91
CA ILE A 107 -2.45 1.28 2.90
C ILE A 107 -1.83 0.14 2.10
N LEU A 108 -0.50 0.08 2.11
CA LEU A 108 0.28 -0.95 1.44
C LEU A 108 0.78 -1.93 2.49
N THR A 109 0.51 -3.21 2.31
CA THR A 109 1.01 -4.27 3.20
C THR A 109 1.83 -5.24 2.37
N PHE A 110 3.09 -5.39 2.73
CA PHE A 110 4.03 -6.30 2.08
C PHE A 110 4.31 -7.46 3.02
N ASN A 111 4.15 -8.66 2.50
CA ASN A 111 4.38 -9.90 3.22
C ASN A 111 5.31 -10.80 2.43
N LYS A 112 6.27 -11.41 3.10
CA LYS A 112 7.10 -12.47 2.54
C LYS A 112 7.20 -13.60 3.55
N ALA A 113 6.57 -14.72 3.22
CA ALA A 113 6.76 -15.95 3.97
C ALA A 113 8.18 -16.50 3.77
N LYS A 114 8.63 -17.27 4.76
CA LYS A 114 9.85 -18.08 4.61
C LYS A 114 9.64 -19.09 3.49
N ASP A 115 10.67 -19.30 2.68
CA ASP A 115 10.72 -20.30 1.60
C ASP A 115 9.77 -20.08 0.40
N ILE A 116 9.02 -18.98 0.35
CA ILE A 116 8.26 -18.55 -0.83
C ILE A 116 9.06 -17.48 -1.59
N PRO A 117 9.36 -17.68 -2.89
CA PRO A 117 10.16 -16.74 -3.70
C PRO A 117 9.33 -15.56 -4.22
N GLN A 118 8.36 -15.11 -3.43
CA GLN A 118 7.43 -14.04 -3.81
C GLN A 118 7.18 -13.10 -2.63
N ILE A 119 6.99 -11.82 -2.93
CA ILE A 119 6.42 -10.84 -2.02
C ILE A 119 4.94 -10.71 -2.36
N ILE A 120 4.07 -10.89 -1.36
CA ILE A 120 2.64 -10.59 -1.49
C ILE A 120 2.42 -9.14 -1.11
N VAL A 121 1.85 -8.37 -2.03
CA VAL A 121 1.56 -6.95 -1.86
C VAL A 121 0.05 -6.76 -1.83
N SER A 122 -0.49 -6.33 -0.70
CA SER A 122 -1.89 -5.91 -0.58
C SER A 122 -1.95 -4.39 -0.57
N MET A 123 -2.77 -3.80 -1.43
CA MET A 123 -2.95 -2.35 -1.56
C MET A 123 -4.41 -2.01 -1.32
N ALA A 124 -4.68 -1.17 -0.32
CA ALA A 124 -6.01 -0.61 -0.09
C ALA A 124 -5.97 0.91 -0.28
N GLN A 125 -6.80 1.46 -1.16
CA GLN A 125 -7.03 2.90 -1.26
C GLN A 125 -8.37 3.24 -0.65
N ILE A 126 -8.38 4.13 0.34
CA ILE A 126 -9.61 4.65 0.95
C ILE A 126 -9.89 6.02 0.34
N ARG A 127 -11.02 6.13 -0.37
CA ARG A 127 -11.55 7.38 -0.90
C ARG A 127 -12.84 7.75 -0.18
N HIS A 128 -12.85 8.92 0.46
CA HIS A 128 -14.04 9.50 1.06
C HIS A 128 -14.68 10.49 0.09
N GLY A 129 -16.00 10.53 0.05
CA GLY A 129 -16.73 11.42 -0.85
C GLY A 129 -18.21 11.51 -0.53
N SER A 130 -18.98 11.99 -1.51
CA SER A 130 -20.44 12.01 -1.40
C SER A 130 -21.02 10.61 -1.48
N GLN A 131 -22.23 10.45 -0.92
CA GLN A 131 -23.03 9.25 -1.09
C GLN A 131 -23.24 8.93 -2.59
N ASP A 132 -23.55 9.94 -3.39
CA ASP A 132 -23.77 9.79 -4.84
C ASP A 132 -22.53 9.29 -5.58
N GLY A 133 -21.34 9.76 -5.19
CA GLY A 133 -20.08 9.30 -5.77
C GLY A 133 -19.84 7.81 -5.50
N ALA A 134 -20.11 7.35 -4.28
CA ALA A 134 -20.02 5.93 -3.95
C ALA A 134 -21.09 5.12 -4.71
N LEU A 135 -22.34 5.59 -4.76
CA LEU A 135 -23.42 4.91 -5.51
C LEU A 135 -23.14 4.83 -7.01
N SER A 136 -22.48 5.83 -7.60
CA SER A 136 -22.05 5.80 -9.00
C SER A 136 -21.10 4.64 -9.27
N VAL A 137 -20.06 4.48 -8.43
CA VAL A 137 -19.10 3.37 -8.56
C VAL A 137 -19.79 2.02 -8.37
N TYR A 138 -20.73 1.92 -7.42
CA TYR A 138 -21.53 0.72 -7.24
C TYR A 138 -22.33 0.37 -8.49
N ASN A 139 -23.08 1.33 -9.04
CA ASN A 139 -23.92 1.10 -10.20
C ASN A 139 -23.11 0.74 -11.44
N GLU A 140 -21.98 1.40 -11.66
CA GLU A 140 -21.04 1.09 -12.74
C GLU A 140 -20.61 -0.39 -12.69
N LYS A 141 -20.09 -0.82 -11.53
CA LYS A 141 -19.54 -2.17 -11.38
C LYS A 141 -20.60 -3.27 -11.25
N LYS A 142 -21.76 -2.97 -10.67
CA LYS A 142 -22.88 -3.93 -10.58
C LYS A 142 -23.48 -4.23 -11.95
N ASN A 143 -23.48 -3.24 -12.85
CA ASN A 143 -24.02 -3.40 -14.21
C ASN A 143 -23.02 -4.09 -15.15
N ASP A 144 -21.71 -3.98 -14.90
CA ASP A 144 -20.68 -4.73 -15.62
C ASP A 144 -20.51 -6.15 -15.06
N THR A 145 -21.50 -6.99 -15.33
CA THR A 145 -21.49 -8.41 -14.93
C THR A 145 -20.51 -9.26 -15.73
N GLU A 146 -19.88 -8.73 -16.77
CA GLU A 146 -18.85 -9.43 -17.53
C GLU A 146 -17.56 -9.48 -16.72
N ASN A 147 -17.11 -8.31 -16.25
CA ASN A 147 -15.84 -8.14 -15.53
C ASN A 147 -15.97 -8.26 -14.01
N TYR A 148 -17.16 -8.02 -13.45
CA TYR A 148 -17.35 -7.96 -12.00
C TYR A 148 -18.37 -8.98 -11.48
N GLU A 149 -18.20 -9.31 -10.21
CA GLU A 149 -19.08 -10.18 -9.45
C GLU A 149 -19.42 -9.53 -8.10
N LEU A 150 -20.71 -9.40 -7.82
CA LEU A 150 -21.19 -8.96 -6.53
C LEU A 150 -21.06 -10.10 -5.50
N LYS A 151 -20.23 -9.90 -4.47
CA LYS A 151 -20.01 -10.89 -3.41
C LYS A 151 -20.99 -10.75 -2.26
N ASN A 152 -21.32 -9.51 -1.89
CA ASN A 152 -22.27 -9.23 -0.81
C ASN A 152 -22.83 -7.81 -0.95
N GLU A 153 -24.08 -7.59 -0.54
CA GLU A 153 -24.68 -6.26 -0.47
C GLU A 153 -25.70 -6.13 0.67
N SER A 154 -25.89 -4.89 1.10
CA SER A 154 -26.99 -4.44 1.96
C SER A 154 -27.38 -3.02 1.57
N ASP A 155 -28.34 -2.44 2.28
CA ASP A 155 -28.75 -1.04 2.12
C ASP A 155 -27.61 -0.02 2.40
N LYS A 156 -26.51 -0.45 3.03
CA LYS A 156 -25.42 0.43 3.49
C LYS A 156 -24.04 0.06 2.99
N PHE A 157 -23.87 -1.10 2.38
CA PHE A 157 -22.58 -1.49 1.83
C PHE A 157 -22.71 -2.44 0.65
N ALA A 158 -21.66 -2.50 -0.17
CA ALA A 158 -21.51 -3.50 -1.21
C ALA A 158 -20.05 -3.96 -1.29
N PHE A 159 -19.87 -5.22 -1.64
CA PHE A 159 -18.58 -5.84 -1.84
C PHE A 159 -18.56 -6.46 -3.24
N ILE A 160 -17.81 -5.86 -4.15
CA ILE A 160 -17.75 -6.25 -5.56
C ILE A 160 -16.33 -6.69 -5.89
N GLN A 161 -16.16 -7.85 -6.50
CA GLN A 161 -14.87 -8.39 -6.93
C GLN A 161 -14.72 -8.31 -8.45
N GLU A 162 -13.54 -7.97 -8.94
CA GLU A 162 -13.17 -8.17 -10.35
C GLU A 162 -12.84 -9.64 -10.59
N LYS A 163 -13.46 -10.26 -11.59
CA LYS A 163 -13.33 -11.69 -11.83
C LYS A 163 -11.89 -12.07 -12.17
N GLY A 164 -11.45 -13.20 -11.62
CA GLY A 164 -10.10 -13.72 -11.84
C GLY A 164 -8.99 -12.97 -11.10
N LYS A 165 -9.31 -11.93 -10.31
CA LYS A 165 -8.33 -11.14 -9.56
C LYS A 165 -8.68 -11.06 -8.09
N VAL A 166 -7.69 -10.89 -7.23
CA VAL A 166 -7.90 -10.48 -5.84
C VAL A 166 -8.01 -8.95 -5.81
N ALA A 167 -9.07 -8.44 -6.43
CA ALA A 167 -9.33 -7.02 -6.60
C ALA A 167 -10.79 -6.72 -6.23
N PHE A 168 -10.99 -5.87 -5.23
CA PHE A 168 -12.29 -5.57 -4.65
C PHE A 168 -12.57 -4.08 -4.64
N SER A 169 -13.84 -3.75 -4.86
CA SER A 169 -14.41 -2.44 -4.57
C SER A 169 -15.41 -2.62 -3.44
N ILE A 170 -15.08 -2.02 -2.31
CA ILE A 170 -15.86 -2.10 -1.08
C ILE A 170 -16.48 -0.74 -0.88
N LEU A 171 -17.81 -0.68 -0.93
CA LEU A 171 -18.55 0.57 -0.81
C LEU A 171 -19.25 0.60 0.53
N ASN A 172 -19.22 1.76 1.18
CA ASN A 172 -20.00 2.02 2.39
C ASN A 172 -20.67 3.38 2.25
N VAL A 173 -21.99 3.42 2.47
CA VAL A 173 -22.80 4.63 2.34
C VAL A 173 -23.48 4.98 3.66
N GLY A 174 -23.20 6.18 4.15
CA GLY A 174 -23.87 6.81 5.27
C GLY A 174 -24.96 7.78 4.81
N THR A 175 -25.52 8.54 5.74
CA THR A 175 -26.44 9.64 5.39
C THR A 175 -25.64 10.80 4.82
N GLY A 176 -25.70 11.02 3.50
CA GLY A 176 -25.03 12.13 2.82
C GLY A 176 -23.52 11.92 2.57
N THR A 177 -22.94 10.85 3.07
CA THR A 177 -21.51 10.51 2.88
C THR A 177 -21.35 9.13 2.25
N GLY A 178 -20.27 8.97 1.51
CA GLY A 178 -19.89 7.71 0.88
C GLY A 178 -18.40 7.45 1.06
N SER A 179 -18.02 6.18 1.04
CA SER A 179 -16.62 5.78 0.96
C SER A 179 -16.48 4.60 0.04
N VAL A 180 -15.41 4.61 -0.73
CA VAL A 180 -15.02 3.50 -1.60
C VAL A 180 -13.62 3.07 -1.19
N VAL A 181 -13.47 1.79 -0.91
CA VAL A 181 -12.17 1.16 -0.71
C VAL A 181 -11.86 0.30 -1.92
N TYR A 182 -10.78 0.63 -2.62
CA TYR A 182 -10.22 -0.23 -3.66
C TYR A 182 -9.15 -1.09 -3.02
N PHE A 183 -9.36 -2.40 -2.95
CA PHE A 183 -8.39 -3.35 -2.46
C PHE A 183 -7.85 -4.17 -3.61
N ASN A 184 -6.54 -4.32 -3.72
CA ASN A 184 -5.90 -5.20 -4.68
C ASN A 184 -4.82 -6.03 -3.99
N GLN A 185 -4.58 -7.23 -4.47
CA GLN A 185 -3.43 -8.03 -4.05
C GLN A 185 -2.64 -8.53 -5.25
N PHE A 186 -1.32 -8.41 -5.16
CA PHE A 186 -0.36 -8.76 -6.19
C PHE A 186 0.72 -9.68 -5.61
N ALA A 187 1.37 -10.42 -6.49
CA ALA A 187 2.58 -11.18 -6.19
C ALA A 187 3.74 -10.59 -6.99
N VAL A 188 4.84 -10.30 -6.31
CA VAL A 188 6.10 -9.85 -6.92
C VAL A 188 7.12 -10.97 -6.78
N ASP A 189 7.55 -11.52 -7.91
CA ASP A 189 8.58 -12.57 -7.95
C ASP A 189 9.96 -12.01 -7.59
N LEU A 190 10.70 -12.74 -6.76
CA LEU A 190 12.07 -12.39 -6.34
C LEU A 190 13.09 -12.80 -7.41
#